data_AF-A0A963GLH5-F1
#
_entry.id   AF-A0A963GLH5-F1
#
_cell.length_a   1.000
_cell.length_b   1.000
_cell.length_c   1.000
_cell.angle_alpha   90.00
_cell.angle_beta   90.00
_cell.angle_gamma   90.00
#
_symmetry.space_group_name_H-M   'P 1'
#
loop_
_entity.id
_entity.type
_entity.pdbx_description
1 polymer ?
#
loop_
_entity_poly.entity_id
_entity_poly.type
_entity_poly.pdbx_seq_one_letter_code
_entity_poly.pdbx_strand_id
1 'polypeptide(L)'
;MTASTKAKAAKTSATETKVPASGKRADSVVTVIVAKYDVGFGNNLYIRGEGADLAWDAGAPMKNVENDVWVWTTNEMTEGVISFKFLINDNPDLWSAGDNLSASAGETTTLSPVF
;
A
#
# COMPACT_ATOMS: atom_id res chain seq x y z
N MET A 1 -28.11 28.15 47.26
CA MET A 1 -27.36 26.92 47.55
C MET A 1 -27.20 26.14 46.25
N THR A 2 -25.98 25.64 46.01
CA THR A 2 -25.53 24.60 45.02
C THR A 2 -25.76 24.90 43.53
N ALA A 3 -24.83 24.73 42.58
CA ALA A 3 -23.63 23.88 42.46
C ALA A 3 -22.64 24.53 41.43
N SER A 4 -21.31 24.48 41.59
CA SER A 4 -20.37 23.47 41.00
C SER A 4 -20.54 23.31 39.47
N THR A 5 -19.56 23.35 38.56
CA THR A 5 -18.09 23.24 38.62
C THR A 5 -17.50 23.62 37.24
N LYS A 6 -16.23 24.02 37.26
CA LYS A 6 -15.29 24.42 36.20
C LYS A 6 -15.16 23.41 35.03
N ALA A 7 -15.11 23.90 33.78
CA ALA A 7 -14.56 23.15 32.65
C ALA A 7 -13.62 24.05 31.82
N LYS A 8 -12.35 23.64 31.79
CA LYS A 8 -11.24 24.15 31.00
C LYS A 8 -11.09 23.23 29.79
N ALA A 9 -11.05 23.76 28.57
CA ALA A 9 -10.06 23.44 27.53
C ALA A 9 -10.48 24.04 26.18
N ALA A 10 -9.75 25.06 25.76
CA ALA A 10 -9.64 25.43 24.36
C ALA A 10 -8.75 24.40 23.64
N LYS A 11 -9.20 23.90 22.48
CA LYS A 11 -8.31 23.53 21.37
C LYS A 11 -8.97 23.88 20.04
N THR A 12 -8.35 24.85 19.40
CA THR A 12 -8.63 25.42 18.09
C THR A 12 -7.99 24.54 17.00
N SER A 13 -8.73 24.33 15.91
CA SER A 13 -8.33 24.12 14.52
C SER A 13 -7.27 23.09 14.12
N ALA A 14 -7.69 22.11 13.30
CA ALA A 14 -7.03 21.78 12.02
C ALA A 14 -7.97 20.99 11.09
N THR A 15 -8.63 21.73 10.19
CA THR A 15 -8.90 21.38 8.78
C THR A 15 -9.36 19.97 8.39
N GLU A 16 -10.68 19.87 8.24
CA GLU A 16 -11.39 19.17 7.18
C GLU A 16 -10.65 19.31 5.83
N THR A 17 -10.00 18.23 5.38
CA THR A 17 -9.53 18.13 3.99
C THR A 17 -10.62 17.44 3.19
N LYS A 18 -11.50 18.27 2.65
CA LYS A 18 -12.47 17.97 1.60
C LYS A 18 -11.76 17.28 0.43
N VAL A 19 -11.89 15.96 0.33
CA VAL A 19 -11.48 15.23 -0.88
C VAL A 19 -12.38 15.70 -2.01
N PRO A 20 -11.87 16.29 -3.10
CA PRO A 20 -12.72 16.73 -4.19
C PRO A 20 -13.26 15.50 -4.92
N ALA A 21 -14.54 15.19 -4.71
CA ALA A 21 -15.32 14.42 -5.66
C ALA A 21 -15.58 15.31 -6.88
N SER A 22 -14.86 15.09 -7.99
CA SER A 22 -15.26 15.60 -9.30
C SER A 22 -14.56 14.87 -10.43
N GLY A 23 -15.35 14.37 -11.37
CA GLY A 23 -14.92 13.96 -12.70
C GLY A 23 -15.23 12.51 -13.02
N LYS A 24 -16.28 12.30 -13.82
CA LYS A 24 -16.60 11.03 -14.50
C LYS A 24 -15.40 10.66 -15.39
N ARG A 25 -14.42 9.95 -14.84
CA ARG A 25 -13.25 9.42 -15.55
C ARG A 25 -13.63 7.98 -15.90
N ALA A 26 -13.46 7.57 -17.17
CA ALA A 26 -13.62 6.18 -17.58
C ALA A 26 -12.99 5.28 -16.50
N ASP A 27 -13.77 4.35 -15.93
CA ASP A 27 -13.45 3.57 -14.72
C ASP A 27 -12.01 3.07 -14.76
N SER A 28 -11.09 3.91 -14.28
CA SER A 28 -9.68 3.59 -14.24
C SER A 28 -9.53 2.82 -12.96
N VAL A 29 -9.68 1.51 -13.10
CA VAL A 29 -9.61 0.55 -12.01
C VAL A 29 -8.17 0.58 -11.49
N VAL A 30 -7.98 1.14 -10.30
CA VAL A 30 -6.66 1.26 -9.67
C VAL A 30 -6.50 0.12 -8.67
N THR A 31 -5.47 -0.69 -8.87
CA THR A 31 -5.07 -1.72 -7.92
C THR A 31 -4.01 -1.14 -6.99
N VAL A 32 -4.17 -1.35 -5.68
CA VAL A 32 -3.21 -0.92 -4.67
C VAL A 32 -2.77 -2.14 -3.85
N ILE A 33 -1.48 -2.40 -3.82
CA ILE A 33 -0.90 -3.47 -3.00
C ILE A 33 -0.08 -2.82 -1.89
N VAL A 34 -0.46 -3.11 -0.65
CA VAL A 34 0.19 -2.60 0.55
C VAL A 34 0.89 -3.76 1.25
N ALA A 35 2.19 -3.62 1.49
CA ALA A 35 3.00 -4.54 2.28
C ALA A 35 3.37 -3.88 3.61
N LYS A 36 3.05 -4.56 4.71
CA LYS A 36 3.40 -4.16 6.08
C LYS A 36 4.60 -4.96 6.55
N TYR A 37 5.80 -4.43 6.34
CA TYR A 37 7.06 -5.01 6.75
C TYR A 37 8.16 -3.94 6.85
N ASP A 38 8.94 -3.99 7.92
CA ASP A 38 10.16 -3.19 8.08
C ASP A 38 11.34 -3.92 7.41
N VAL A 39 11.79 -3.41 6.26
CA VAL A 39 12.94 -3.95 5.52
C VAL A 39 14.29 -3.53 6.11
N GLY A 40 14.30 -2.68 7.14
CA GLY A 40 15.50 -2.12 7.73
C GLY A 40 16.06 -0.91 6.96
N PHE A 41 16.87 -0.11 7.65
CA PHE A 41 17.43 1.12 7.10
C PHE A 41 18.34 0.84 5.88
N GLY A 42 18.12 1.58 4.80
CA GLY A 42 18.92 1.48 3.57
C GLY A 42 18.46 0.41 2.58
N ASN A 43 17.43 -0.36 2.93
CA ASN A 43 16.82 -1.35 2.05
C ASN A 43 15.54 -0.82 1.39
N ASN A 44 15.18 -1.38 0.25
CA ASN A 44 13.95 -1.10 -0.47
C ASN A 44 13.15 -2.37 -0.72
N LEU A 45 11.82 -2.28 -0.63
CA LEU A 45 10.93 -3.37 -0.97
C LEU A 45 10.57 -3.34 -2.46
N TYR A 46 10.64 -4.49 -3.10
CA TYR A 46 10.25 -4.71 -4.48
C TYR A 46 9.14 -5.75 -4.58
N ILE A 47 8.36 -5.66 -5.64
CA ILE A 47 7.32 -6.61 -6.01
C ILE A 47 7.62 -7.18 -7.39
N ARG A 48 7.61 -8.51 -7.51
CA ARG A 48 7.70 -9.25 -8.77
C ARG A 48 6.47 -10.10 -8.92
N GLY A 49 6.01 -10.30 -10.15
CA GLY A 49 4.75 -10.98 -10.37
C GLY A 49 4.37 -11.13 -11.83
N GLU A 50 3.12 -11.50 -12.03
CA GLU A 50 2.46 -11.62 -13.31
C GLU A 50 1.13 -10.87 -13.26
N GLY A 51 0.92 -10.02 -14.26
CA GLY A 51 -0.23 -9.13 -14.39
C GLY A 51 0.11 -7.67 -14.07
N ALA A 52 -0.68 -6.75 -14.64
CA ALA A 52 -0.59 -5.31 -14.40
C ALA A 52 0.82 -4.71 -14.52
N ASP A 53 1.56 -5.11 -15.56
CA ASP A 53 2.96 -4.77 -15.87
C ASP A 53 4.02 -5.27 -14.90
N LEU A 54 3.69 -6.22 -14.02
CA LEU A 54 4.68 -6.96 -13.25
C LEU A 54 5.34 -8.06 -14.10
N ALA A 55 6.61 -8.33 -13.79
CA ALA A 55 7.35 -9.47 -14.31
C ALA A 55 8.04 -10.23 -13.16
N TRP A 56 8.24 -11.54 -13.33
CA TRP A 56 9.04 -12.34 -12.40
C TRP A 56 10.55 -12.12 -12.57
N ASP A 57 10.97 -11.68 -13.76
CA ASP A 57 12.37 -11.44 -14.09
C ASP A 57 12.88 -10.05 -13.65
N ALA A 58 11.98 -9.07 -13.49
CA ALA A 58 12.30 -7.70 -13.13
C ALA A 58 11.33 -7.16 -12.07
N GLY A 59 11.84 -6.71 -10.93
CA GLY A 59 11.00 -6.17 -9.86
C GLY A 59 10.60 -4.73 -10.07
N ALA A 60 9.36 -4.43 -9.70
CA ALA A 60 8.89 -3.06 -9.57
C ALA A 60 9.19 -2.55 -8.16
N PRO A 61 9.78 -1.35 -8.01
CA PRO A 61 10.01 -0.76 -6.69
C PRO A 61 8.68 -0.38 -6.04
N MET A 62 8.55 -0.66 -4.75
CA MET A 62 7.44 -0.17 -3.94
C MET A 62 7.79 1.18 -3.31
N LYS A 63 6.77 2.01 -3.06
CA LYS A 63 6.93 3.29 -2.37
C LYS A 63 6.83 3.08 -0.87
N ASN A 64 7.87 3.44 -0.12
CA ASN A 64 7.78 3.54 1.34
C ASN A 64 6.94 4.75 1.73
N VAL A 65 5.89 4.54 2.54
CA VAL A 65 4.99 5.61 3.01
C VAL A 65 5.04 5.79 4.52
N GLU A 66 5.39 4.74 5.27
CA GLU A 66 5.63 4.75 6.72
C GLU A 66 6.78 3.80 7.05
N ASN A 67 7.22 3.75 8.32
CA ASN A 67 8.35 2.92 8.77
C ASN A 67 8.30 1.47 8.28
N ASP A 68 7.14 0.83 8.33
CA ASP A 68 6.91 -0.54 7.92
C ASP A 68 5.87 -0.66 6.79
N VAL A 69 5.47 0.45 6.14
CA VAL A 69 4.42 0.41 5.12
C VAL A 69 4.97 0.75 3.74
N TRP A 70 4.80 -0.19 2.82
CA TRP A 70 5.20 -0.09 1.42
C TRP A 70 3.99 -0.24 0.52
N VAL A 71 3.89 0.61 -0.50
CA VAL A 71 2.73 0.68 -1.39
C VAL A 71 3.18 0.57 -2.84
N TRP A 72 2.54 -0.32 -3.59
CA TRP A 72 2.60 -0.38 -5.04
C TRP A 72 1.22 -0.11 -5.61
N THR A 73 1.16 0.55 -6.77
CA THR A 73 -0.10 0.97 -7.39
C THR A 73 0.00 0.86 -8.90
N THR A 74 -1.06 0.37 -9.53
CA THR A 74 -1.14 0.19 -10.98
C THR A 74 -2.56 0.46 -11.47
N ASN A 75 -2.66 0.95 -12.70
CA ASN A 75 -3.91 1.17 -13.44
C ASN A 75 -3.91 0.37 -14.76
N GLU A 76 -2.94 -0.53 -14.95
CA GLU A 76 -2.72 -1.27 -16.19
C GLU A 76 -3.62 -2.50 -16.31
N MET A 77 -4.25 -2.92 -15.20
CA MET A 77 -5.15 -4.06 -15.16
C MET A 77 -6.49 -3.66 -14.54
N THR A 78 -7.55 -3.90 -15.31
CA THR A 78 -8.92 -3.53 -14.92
C THR A 78 -9.75 -4.70 -14.39
N GLU A 79 -9.34 -5.94 -14.65
CA GLU A 79 -10.01 -7.16 -14.19
C GLU A 79 -9.01 -8.31 -14.05
N GLY A 80 -9.33 -9.30 -13.22
CA GLY A 80 -8.52 -10.49 -13.00
C GLY A 80 -7.72 -10.47 -11.70
N VAL A 81 -6.75 -11.37 -11.59
CA VAL A 81 -5.92 -11.58 -10.39
C VAL A 81 -4.46 -11.42 -10.76
N ILE A 82 -3.75 -10.61 -9.99
CA ILE A 82 -2.30 -10.39 -10.09
C ILE A 82 -1.65 -11.38 -9.12
N SER A 83 -0.76 -12.22 -9.61
CA SER A 83 0.04 -13.13 -8.77
C SER A 83 1.42 -12.53 -8.58
N PHE A 84 1.91 -12.42 -7.35
CA PHE A 84 3.16 -11.71 -7.06
C PHE A 84 3.83 -12.23 -5.80
N LYS A 85 5.06 -11.76 -5.58
CA LYS A 85 5.84 -12.00 -4.39
C LYS A 85 6.73 -10.81 -4.09
N PHE A 86 7.03 -10.62 -2.81
CA PHE A 86 7.87 -9.51 -2.37
C PHE A 86 9.32 -9.96 -2.24
N LEU A 87 10.24 -9.03 -2.49
CA LEU A 87 11.67 -9.23 -2.31
C LEU A 87 12.37 -7.95 -1.86
N ILE A 88 13.49 -8.09 -1.16
CA ILE A 88 14.29 -6.96 -0.67
C ILE A 88 15.38 -6.63 -1.70
N ASN A 89 15.52 -5.34 -2.04
CA ASN A 89 16.53 -4.79 -2.96
C ASN A 89 16.56 -5.44 -4.36
N ASP A 90 15.42 -5.95 -4.82
CA ASP A 90 15.30 -6.70 -6.07
C ASP A 90 16.26 -7.91 -6.17
N ASN A 91 16.68 -8.47 -5.02
CA ASN A 91 17.58 -9.61 -4.94
C ASN A 91 16.82 -10.96 -4.99
N PRO A 92 17.10 -11.84 -5.98
CA PRO A 92 16.44 -13.15 -6.12
C PRO A 92 16.78 -14.16 -5.00
N ASP A 93 17.67 -13.84 -4.07
CA ASP A 93 17.93 -14.65 -2.87
C ASP A 93 17.12 -14.18 -1.65
N LEU A 94 16.47 -13.01 -1.71
CA LEU A 94 15.76 -12.36 -0.58
C LEU A 94 14.24 -12.26 -0.82
N TRP A 95 13.60 -13.38 -1.11
CA TRP A 95 12.16 -13.47 -1.27
C TRP A 95 11.43 -13.56 0.07
N SER A 96 10.17 -13.10 0.08
CA SER A 96 9.29 -13.38 1.21
C SER A 96 9.07 -14.90 1.37
N ALA A 97 8.93 -15.36 2.60
CA ALA A 97 8.60 -16.74 2.93
C ALA A 97 7.18 -17.12 2.44
N GLY A 98 6.98 -18.42 2.23
CA GLY A 98 5.70 -18.98 1.77
C GLY A 98 5.51 -18.96 0.26
N ASP A 99 4.27 -19.23 -0.16
CA ASP A 99 3.86 -19.28 -1.56
C ASP A 99 3.67 -17.88 -2.17
N ASN A 100 3.37 -17.84 -3.46
CA ASN A 100 3.04 -16.59 -4.16
C ASN A 100 1.73 -16.02 -3.62
N LEU A 101 1.68 -14.69 -3.51
CA LEU A 101 0.52 -13.92 -3.07
C LEU A 101 -0.32 -13.50 -4.27
N SER A 102 -1.57 -13.12 -4.03
CA SER A 102 -2.50 -12.71 -5.07
C SER A 102 -3.31 -11.49 -4.66
N ALA A 103 -3.61 -10.60 -5.62
CA ALA A 103 -4.48 -9.45 -5.44
C ALA A 103 -5.45 -9.31 -6.62
N SER A 104 -6.70 -8.97 -6.32
CA SER A 104 -7.70 -8.67 -7.34
C SER A 104 -7.43 -7.29 -7.95
N ALA A 105 -7.54 -7.20 -9.27
CA ALA A 105 -7.44 -5.92 -9.97
C ALA A 105 -8.54 -4.96 -9.49
N GLY A 106 -8.17 -3.72 -9.19
CA GLY A 106 -9.10 -2.67 -8.77
C GLY A 106 -9.35 -2.51 -7.29
N GLU A 107 -8.71 -3.33 -6.48
CA GLU A 107 -8.89 -3.31 -5.04
C GLU A 107 -7.60 -2.91 -4.32
N THR A 108 -7.77 -2.53 -3.05
CA THR A 108 -6.64 -2.35 -2.14
C THR A 108 -6.43 -3.63 -1.34
N THR A 109 -5.30 -4.29 -1.56
CA THR A 109 -4.91 -5.50 -0.83
C THR A 109 -3.80 -5.17 0.16
N THR A 110 -3.99 -5.47 1.44
CA THR A 110 -2.96 -5.27 2.48
C THR A 110 -2.44 -6.62 2.97
N LEU A 111 -1.13 -6.78 2.95
CA LEU A 111 -0.41 -8.02 3.27
C LEU A 111 0.73 -7.74 4.23
N SER A 112 1.11 -8.76 5.01
CA SER A 112 2.24 -8.70 5.94
C SER A 112 3.23 -9.81 5.58
N PRO A 113 4.16 -9.56 4.64
CA PRO A 113 5.16 -10.55 4.28
C PRO A 113 6.13 -10.82 5.42
N VAL A 114 6.73 -12.01 5.40
CA VAL A 114 7.83 -12.43 6.29
C VAL A 114 9.02 -12.75 5.39
N PHE A 115 10.25 -12.46 5.81
CA PHE A 115 11.49 -12.71 5.05
C PHE A 115 12.46 -13.56 5.86
#